data_AF-E9UN03-F1
#
_entry.id   AF-E9UN03-F1
#
_cell.length_a   1.000
_cell.length_b   1.000
_cell.length_c   1.000
_cell.angle_alpha   90.00
_cell.angle_beta   90.00
_cell.angle_gamma   90.00
#
_symmetry.space_group_name_H-M   'P 1'
#
loop_
_entity.id
_entity.type
_entity.pdbx_description
1 polymer ?
#
loop_
_entity_poly.entity_id
_entity_poly.type
_entity_poly.pdbx_seq_one_letter_code
_entity_poly.pdbx_strand_id
1 'polypeptide(L)'
;MATGSRGSTAEIKQLLLHWPFGEAAAVGSTDFHVGVQVLIGEIGDDAADSFDLIVCSPSRLATMYAAEAWDEDEVLPGGNVLPLTGIWLMKTWSEMDLIAALDRLIPAYSPGPDFGTVAARMGRVIPWEYDYKFDDQQNRSAGLPGLKSFWHDDA
;
A
#
# COMPACT_ATOMS: atom_id res chain seq x y z
N MET A 1 -12.89 -34.54 4.51
CA MET A 1 -11.51 -34.09 4.77
C MET A 1 -11.43 -32.64 4.36
N ALA A 2 -11.44 -31.72 5.33
CA ALA A 2 -11.22 -30.30 5.05
C ALA A 2 -9.72 -30.13 4.76
N THR A 3 -9.37 -29.84 3.52
CA THR A 3 -8.07 -29.28 3.18
C THR A 3 -8.00 -27.92 3.85
N GLY A 4 -7.38 -27.85 5.03
CA GLY A 4 -7.10 -26.57 5.66
C GLY A 4 -6.24 -25.77 4.70
N SER A 5 -6.77 -24.68 4.14
CA SER A 5 -5.96 -23.73 3.38
C SER A 5 -4.89 -23.23 4.34
N ARG A 6 -3.63 -23.60 4.10
CA ARG A 6 -2.51 -22.94 4.78
C ARG A 6 -2.61 -21.48 4.33
N GLY A 7 -2.92 -20.57 5.25
CA GLY A 7 -2.93 -19.15 4.93
C GLY A 7 -1.57 -18.77 4.34
N SER A 8 -1.58 -17.95 3.29
CA SER A 8 -0.34 -17.52 2.64
C SER A 8 0.39 -16.55 3.55
N THR A 9 1.69 -16.78 3.75
CA THR A 9 2.58 -15.80 4.41
C THR A 9 3.37 -15.05 3.37
N ALA A 10 3.25 -13.72 3.36
CA ALA A 10 3.86 -12.87 2.34
C ALA A 10 5.21 -12.28 2.76
N GLU A 11 6.09 -12.02 1.79
CA GLU A 11 7.34 -11.27 1.93
C GLU A 11 7.58 -10.32 0.73
N ILE A 12 8.37 -9.26 0.96
CA ILE A 12 8.84 -8.39 -0.13
C ILE A 12 9.92 -9.16 -0.90
N LYS A 13 9.69 -9.36 -2.21
CA LYS A 13 10.69 -9.92 -3.12
C LYS A 13 11.56 -8.83 -3.71
N GLN A 14 10.96 -7.69 -4.04
CA GLN A 14 11.67 -6.59 -4.69
C GLN A 14 10.97 -5.25 -4.45
N LEU A 15 11.76 -4.19 -4.42
CA LEU A 15 11.29 -2.81 -4.46
C LEU A 15 11.90 -2.12 -5.68
N LEU A 16 11.07 -1.52 -6.52
CA LEU A 16 11.47 -0.77 -7.70
C LEU A 16 11.04 0.69 -7.53
N LEU A 17 11.98 1.62 -7.69
CA LEU A 17 11.74 3.06 -7.56
C LEU A 17 11.82 3.73 -8.93
N HIS A 18 10.81 4.53 -9.24
CA HIS A 18 10.71 5.32 -10.47
C HIS A 18 10.50 6.80 -10.13
N TRP A 19 11.35 7.66 -10.71
CA TRP A 19 11.35 9.10 -10.45
C TRP A 19 10.80 9.86 -11.67
N PRO A 20 9.47 10.09 -11.75
CA PRO A 20 8.84 10.59 -12.98
C PRO A 20 9.25 12.01 -13.35
N PHE A 21 9.78 12.80 -12.41
CA PHE A 21 10.11 14.20 -12.61
C PHE A 21 11.62 14.50 -12.59
N GLY A 22 12.46 13.49 -12.82
CA GLY A 22 13.90 13.67 -12.97
C GLY A 22 14.74 12.81 -12.02
N GLU A 23 15.70 13.44 -11.35
CA GLU A 23 16.67 12.72 -10.51
C GLU A 23 16.05 12.25 -9.19
N ALA A 24 16.66 11.20 -8.63
CA ALA A 24 16.27 10.66 -7.34
C ALA A 24 16.45 11.72 -6.24
N ALA A 25 15.42 11.88 -5.40
CA ALA A 25 15.53 12.79 -4.26
C ALA A 25 16.60 12.29 -3.27
N ALA A 26 17.37 13.22 -2.71
CA ALA A 26 18.30 12.89 -1.64
C ALA A 26 17.53 12.45 -0.39
N VAL A 27 18.12 11.54 0.39
CA VAL A 27 17.60 11.17 1.71
C VAL A 27 17.48 12.43 2.57
N GLY A 28 16.32 12.59 3.24
CA GLY A 28 15.96 13.78 4.01
C GLY A 28 15.21 14.85 3.21
N SER A 29 15.05 14.72 1.88
CA SER A 29 14.30 15.72 1.08
C SER A 29 12.86 15.86 1.57
N THR A 30 12.39 17.10 1.70
CA THR A 30 11.01 17.44 2.07
C THR A 30 10.11 17.69 0.86
N ASP A 31 10.67 17.69 -0.35
CA ASP A 31 9.94 17.81 -1.61
C ASP A 31 10.34 16.67 -2.53
N PHE A 32 9.44 15.69 -2.69
CA PHE A 32 9.70 14.51 -3.50
C PHE A 32 8.40 13.82 -3.92
N HIS A 33 8.47 13.15 -5.06
CA HIS A 33 7.47 12.21 -5.57
C HIS A 33 8.22 11.04 -6.20
N VAL A 34 7.89 9.82 -5.80
CA VAL A 34 8.43 8.61 -6.39
C VAL A 34 7.30 7.61 -6.62
N GLY A 35 7.28 7.03 -7.81
CA GLY A 35 6.49 5.84 -8.10
C GLY A 35 7.24 4.62 -7.57
N VAL A 36 6.56 3.77 -6.82
CA VAL A 36 7.13 2.60 -6.17
C VAL A 36 6.37 1.38 -6.62
N GLN A 37 7.06 0.42 -7.21
CA GLN A 37 6.50 -0.90 -7.45
C GLN A 37 7.09 -1.88 -6.43
N VAL A 38 6.23 -2.44 -5.58
CA VAL A 38 6.60 -3.48 -4.61
C VAL A 38 6.20 -4.83 -5.21
N LEU A 39 7.15 -5.75 -5.31
CA LEU A 39 6.85 -7.15 -5.64
C LEU A 39 6.74 -7.92 -4.33
N ILE A 40 5.58 -8.51 -4.08
CA ILE A 40 5.29 -9.26 -2.86
C ILE A 40 4.86 -10.67 -3.27
N GLY A 41 5.38 -11.69 -2.60
CA GLY A 41 5.10 -13.09 -2.92
C GLY A 41 5.05 -13.96 -1.69
N GLU A 42 4.70 -15.23 -1.85
CA GLU A 42 4.71 -16.21 -0.76
C GLU A 42 6.15 -16.56 -0.35
N ILE A 43 6.39 -16.76 0.94
CA ILE A 43 7.69 -17.22 1.45
C ILE A 43 8.04 -18.57 0.82
N GLY A 44 9.20 -18.64 0.18
CA GLY A 44 9.69 -19.87 -0.48
C GLY A 44 9.14 -20.13 -1.89
N ASP A 45 8.32 -19.23 -2.44
CA ASP A 45 7.95 -19.20 -3.85
C ASP A 45 8.70 -18.07 -4.58
N ASP A 46 9.02 -18.26 -5.86
CA ASP A 46 9.61 -17.22 -6.71
C ASP A 46 8.55 -16.32 -7.35
N ALA A 47 7.29 -16.75 -7.37
CA ALA A 47 6.17 -15.95 -7.86
C ALA A 47 5.89 -14.75 -6.93
N ALA A 48 5.55 -13.62 -7.55
CA ALA A 48 5.18 -12.40 -6.87
C ALA A 48 4.11 -11.65 -7.66
N ASP A 49 3.23 -10.95 -6.95
CA ASP A 49 2.36 -9.94 -7.53
C ASP A 49 3.00 -8.55 -7.37
N SER A 50 2.66 -7.65 -8.29
CA SER A 50 3.16 -6.27 -8.31
C SER A 50 2.15 -5.30 -7.71
N PHE A 51 2.65 -4.38 -6.89
CA PHE A 51 1.90 -3.33 -6.22
C PHE A 51 2.48 -1.98 -6.57
N ASP A 52 1.71 -1.16 -7.27
CA ASP A 52 2.12 0.20 -7.58
C ASP A 52 1.61 1.16 -6.50
N LEU A 53 2.53 1.98 -5.99
CA LEU A 53 2.32 2.99 -4.97
C LEU A 53 2.94 4.31 -5.43
N ILE A 54 2.38 5.42 -4.97
CA ILE A 54 3.00 6.74 -5.07
C ILE A 54 3.43 7.13 -3.66
N VAL A 55 4.74 7.36 -3.46
CA VAL A 55 5.26 7.87 -2.19
C VAL A 55 5.70 9.32 -2.41
N CYS A 56 5.16 10.24 -1.63
CA CYS A 56 5.48 11.66 -1.81
C CYS A 56 5.41 12.44 -0.49
N SER A 57 6.00 13.64 -0.49
CA SER A 57 5.82 14.57 0.61
C SER A 57 4.44 15.22 0.57
N PRO A 58 3.85 15.62 1.72
CA PRO A 58 2.55 16.27 1.75
C PRO A 58 2.48 17.55 0.89
N SER A 59 3.56 18.33 0.84
CA SER A 59 3.63 19.54 0.01
C SER A 59 3.63 19.20 -1.48
N ARG A 60 4.37 18.15 -1.89
CA ARG A 60 4.39 17.70 -3.28
C ARG A 60 3.03 17.15 -3.70
N LEU A 61 2.39 16.35 -2.85
CA LEU A 61 1.04 15.85 -3.07
C LEU A 61 0.05 17.01 -3.32
N ALA A 62 0.06 18.01 -2.44
CA ALA A 62 -0.82 19.17 -2.55
C ALA A 62 -0.61 19.96 -3.85
N THR A 63 0.63 20.04 -4.32
CA THR A 63 0.97 20.73 -5.57
C THR A 63 0.51 19.93 -6.79
N MET A 64 0.71 18.61 -6.78
CA MET A 64 0.37 17.75 -7.90
C MET A 64 -1.13 17.57 -8.09
N TYR A 65 -1.89 17.51 -7.00
CA TYR A 65 -3.34 17.31 -7.06
C TYR A 65 -4.12 18.59 -6.76
N ALA A 66 -3.49 19.75 -6.91
CA ALA A 66 -4.21 21.02 -7.00
C ALA A 66 -5.14 20.98 -8.23
N ALA A 67 -6.36 21.52 -8.09
CA ALA A 67 -7.37 21.43 -9.16
C ALA A 67 -6.88 22.06 -10.48
N GLU A 68 -6.03 23.07 -10.39
CA GLU A 68 -5.39 23.75 -11.53
C GLU A 68 -4.41 22.87 -12.30
N ALA A 69 -3.98 21.74 -11.72
CA ALA A 69 -3.06 20.79 -12.34
C ALA A 69 -3.77 19.61 -13.02
N TRP A 70 -5.10 19.45 -12.84
CA TRP A 70 -5.84 18.28 -13.32
C TRP A 70 -6.13 18.31 -14.83
N ASP A 71 -5.93 19.45 -15.49
CA ASP A 71 -6.16 19.59 -16.94
C ASP A 71 -5.26 18.65 -17.78
N GLU A 72 -4.21 18.09 -17.19
CA GLU A 72 -3.28 17.15 -17.83
C GLU A 72 -3.49 15.67 -17.43
N ASP A 73 -4.41 15.37 -16.50
CA ASP A 73 -4.61 14.02 -15.94
C ASP A 73 -5.85 13.27 -16.49
N GLU A 74 -5.83 11.94 -16.41
CA GLU A 74 -6.99 11.08 -16.71
C GLU A 74 -8.08 11.17 -15.62
N VAL A 75 -8.90 12.21 -15.70
CA VAL A 75 -10.10 12.38 -14.86
C VAL A 75 -11.25 11.48 -15.30
N LEU A 76 -12.10 11.06 -14.34
CA LEU A 76 -13.32 10.30 -14.67
C LEU A 76 -14.26 11.10 -15.57
N PRO A 77 -15.15 10.42 -16.35
CA PRO A 77 -16.14 11.09 -17.18
C PRO A 77 -16.90 12.17 -16.41
N GLY A 78 -16.87 13.41 -16.94
CA GLY A 78 -17.40 14.59 -16.26
C GLY A 78 -16.34 15.47 -15.60
N GLY A 79 -15.07 15.07 -15.57
CA GLY A 79 -13.91 15.94 -15.33
C GLY A 79 -13.72 16.45 -13.91
N ASN A 80 -14.60 16.12 -12.98
CA ASN A 80 -14.62 16.66 -11.62
C ASN A 80 -14.12 15.67 -10.56
N VAL A 81 -13.72 14.47 -10.96
CA VAL A 81 -13.26 13.41 -10.05
C VAL A 81 -12.00 12.78 -10.60
N LEU A 82 -10.89 12.94 -9.87
CA LEU A 82 -9.63 12.27 -10.14
C LEU A 82 -9.52 11.04 -9.21
N PRO A 83 -9.57 9.81 -9.74
CA PRO A 83 -9.42 8.61 -8.92
C PRO A 83 -7.95 8.43 -8.55
N LEU A 84 -7.67 8.25 -7.26
CA LEU A 84 -6.32 8.04 -6.75
C LEU A 84 -6.25 6.74 -5.95
N THR A 85 -5.18 5.96 -6.14
CA THR A 85 -4.94 4.70 -5.43
C THR A 85 -3.47 4.59 -5.04
N GLY A 86 -3.19 3.97 -3.88
CA GLY A 86 -1.81 3.64 -3.50
C GLY A 86 -0.94 4.82 -3.07
N ILE A 87 -1.53 5.93 -2.58
CA ILE A 87 -0.76 7.11 -2.15
C ILE A 87 -0.30 6.97 -0.71
N TRP A 88 1.02 7.08 -0.50
CA TRP A 88 1.67 7.05 0.80
C TRP A 88 2.38 8.39 1.04
N LEU A 89 2.11 8.99 2.20
CA LEU A 89 2.72 10.25 2.59
C LEU A 89 3.91 10.00 3.51
N MET A 90 5.05 10.58 3.15
CA MET A 90 6.25 10.54 3.99
C MET A 90 6.82 11.95 4.13
N LYS A 91 7.14 12.37 5.36
CA LYS A 91 7.55 13.75 5.66
C LYS A 91 8.86 14.13 4.99
N THR A 92 9.81 13.20 5.00
CA THR A 92 11.15 13.35 4.42
C THR A 92 11.53 12.07 3.72
N TRP A 93 12.09 12.14 2.52
CA TRP A 93 12.45 10.96 1.74
C TRP A 93 13.44 10.06 2.50
N SER A 94 13.12 8.77 2.61
CA SER A 94 13.97 7.74 3.19
C SER A 94 13.51 6.37 2.68
N GLU A 95 14.30 5.77 1.79
CA GLU A 95 14.03 4.42 1.28
C GLU A 95 14.01 3.39 2.41
N MET A 96 14.89 3.56 3.40
CA MET A 96 14.93 2.68 4.57
C MET A 96 13.66 2.75 5.41
N ASP A 97 13.10 3.95 5.61
CA ASP A 97 11.85 4.10 6.38
C ASP A 97 10.64 3.54 5.62
N LEU A 98 10.65 3.66 4.27
CA LEU A 98 9.66 3.02 3.41
C LEU A 98 9.71 1.50 3.53
N ILE A 99 10.90 0.89 3.41
CA ILE A 99 11.09 -0.55 3.59
C ILE A 99 10.65 -0.97 4.98
N ALA A 100 11.09 -0.26 6.03
CA ALA A 100 10.69 -0.57 7.40
C ALA A 100 9.17 -0.44 7.63
N ALA A 101 8.49 0.45 6.90
CA ALA A 101 7.04 0.55 6.93
C ALA A 101 6.39 -0.66 6.25
N LEU A 102 6.86 -1.07 5.07
CA LEU A 102 6.39 -2.26 4.37
C LEU A 102 6.64 -3.54 5.19
N ASP A 103 7.80 -3.68 5.83
CA ASP A 103 8.17 -4.80 6.71
C ASP A 103 7.28 -4.90 7.95
N ARG A 104 6.76 -3.78 8.46
CA ARG A 104 5.75 -3.80 9.54
C ARG A 104 4.37 -4.15 9.00
N LEU A 105 4.06 -3.66 7.80
CA LEU A 105 2.73 -3.72 7.22
C LEU A 105 2.39 -5.13 6.70
N ILE A 106 3.32 -5.77 5.99
CA ILE A 106 3.10 -7.07 5.37
C ILE A 106 2.74 -8.15 6.41
N PRO A 107 3.47 -8.32 7.53
CA PRO A 107 3.08 -9.29 8.56
C PRO A 107 1.81 -8.91 9.33
N ALA A 108 1.38 -7.65 9.31
CA ALA A 108 0.13 -7.24 9.96
C ALA A 108 -1.10 -7.64 9.13
N TYR A 109 -0.96 -7.68 7.80
CA TYR A 109 -2.04 -8.02 6.87
C TYR A 109 -1.95 -9.46 6.32
N SER A 110 -0.87 -10.17 6.70
CA SER A 110 -0.61 -11.59 6.47
C SER A 110 -0.69 -12.36 7.81
N PRO A 111 -1.23 -13.58 7.86
CA PRO A 111 -1.73 -14.37 6.74
C PRO A 111 -3.13 -13.93 6.27
N GLY A 112 -3.37 -14.10 4.97
CA GLY A 112 -4.70 -13.98 4.34
C GLY A 112 -5.21 -15.33 3.82
N PRO A 113 -6.50 -15.44 3.48
CA PRO A 113 -7.06 -16.64 2.84
C PRO A 113 -6.46 -16.90 1.45
N ASP A 114 -6.06 -15.83 0.76
CA ASP A 114 -5.33 -15.84 -0.49
C ASP A 114 -4.49 -14.57 -0.62
N PHE A 115 -3.61 -14.56 -1.62
CA PHE A 115 -2.72 -13.43 -1.87
C PHE A 115 -3.48 -12.18 -2.34
N GLY A 116 -4.60 -12.33 -3.06
CA GLY A 116 -5.47 -11.22 -3.45
C GLY A 116 -6.07 -10.46 -2.25
N THR A 117 -6.29 -11.15 -1.14
CA THR A 117 -6.77 -10.55 0.11
C THR A 117 -5.66 -9.79 0.83
N VAL A 118 -4.45 -10.36 0.87
CA VAL A 118 -3.26 -9.65 1.39
C VAL A 118 -3.00 -8.39 0.55
N ALA A 119 -3.06 -8.53 -0.78
CA ALA A 119 -2.93 -7.48 -1.77
C ALA A 119 -3.91 -6.32 -1.55
N ALA A 120 -5.20 -6.65 -1.44
CA ALA A 120 -6.27 -5.67 -1.23
C ALA A 120 -6.09 -4.89 0.08
N ARG A 121 -5.60 -5.55 1.14
CA ARG A 121 -5.34 -4.91 2.44
C ARG A 121 -4.18 -3.90 2.38
N MET A 122 -3.11 -4.25 1.66
CA MET A 122 -1.94 -3.38 1.52
C MET A 122 -2.21 -2.15 0.64
N GLY A 123 -2.97 -2.32 -0.45
CA GLY A 123 -3.30 -1.23 -1.38
C GLY A 123 -4.36 -0.23 -0.86
N ARG A 124 -5.09 -0.58 0.21
CA ARG A 124 -6.24 0.19 0.74
C ARG A 124 -6.00 0.76 2.13
N VAL A 125 -4.75 1.03 2.52
CA VAL A 125 -4.42 1.58 3.85
C VAL A 125 -4.89 3.04 3.94
N ILE A 126 -6.21 3.23 4.09
CA ILE A 126 -6.88 4.46 4.44
C ILE A 126 -7.43 4.23 5.84
N PRO A 127 -6.88 4.87 6.89
CA PRO A 127 -7.17 4.56 8.30
C PRO A 127 -8.65 4.60 8.72
N TRP A 128 -9.54 5.22 7.93
CA TRP A 128 -10.96 5.41 8.28
C TRP A 128 -11.96 4.74 7.34
N GLU A 129 -11.57 4.31 6.13
CA GLU A 129 -12.56 3.94 5.10
C GLU A 129 -13.08 2.50 5.24
N TYR A 130 -12.41 1.67 6.07
CA TYR A 130 -12.84 0.30 6.34
C TYR A 130 -12.64 -0.05 7.81
N ASP A 131 -13.63 0.32 8.61
CA ASP A 131 -13.91 -0.39 9.86
C ASP A 131 -14.06 -1.89 9.49
N TYR A 132 -13.07 -2.71 9.91
CA TYR A 132 -12.62 -4.02 9.36
C TYR A 132 -13.67 -5.15 9.26
N LYS A 133 -14.95 -4.86 9.43
CA LYS A 133 -16.05 -5.82 9.54
C LYS A 133 -16.15 -6.83 8.39
N PHE A 134 -15.84 -6.42 7.16
CA PHE A 134 -15.92 -7.30 5.98
C PHE A 134 -14.71 -8.25 5.88
N ASP A 135 -13.52 -7.77 6.25
CA ASP A 135 -12.30 -8.59 6.29
C ASP A 135 -12.32 -9.59 7.46
N ASP A 136 -12.88 -9.20 8.61
CA ASP A 136 -13.12 -10.10 9.74
C ASP A 136 -14.11 -11.22 9.41
N GLN A 137 -15.08 -10.96 8.53
CA GLN A 137 -15.97 -12.01 8.04
C GLN A 137 -15.20 -13.00 7.17
N GLN A 138 -14.33 -12.53 6.28
CA GLN A 138 -13.48 -13.40 5.46
C GLN A 138 -12.49 -14.20 6.31
N ASN A 139 -11.80 -13.57 7.27
CA ASN A 139 -10.88 -14.26 8.19
C ASN A 139 -11.59 -15.35 8.97
N ARG A 140 -12.76 -15.06 9.56
CA ARG A 140 -13.56 -16.08 10.26
C ARG A 140 -13.95 -17.24 9.35
N SER A 141 -14.35 -16.96 8.10
CA SER A 141 -14.70 -18.01 7.14
C SER A 141 -13.51 -18.89 6.74
N ALA A 142 -12.29 -18.35 6.79
CA ALA A 142 -11.04 -19.05 6.52
C ALA A 142 -10.36 -19.64 7.78
N GLY A 143 -10.94 -19.46 8.97
CA GLY A 143 -10.35 -19.91 10.23
C GLY A 143 -9.14 -19.10 10.71
N LEU A 144 -8.99 -17.86 10.24
CA LEU A 144 -7.91 -16.93 10.59
C LEU A 144 -8.34 -15.98 11.73
N PRO A 145 -7.38 -15.46 12.53
CA PRO A 145 -7.67 -14.46 13.56
C PRO A 145 -8.23 -13.15 12.97
N GLY A 146 -9.06 -12.44 13.74
CA GLY A 146 -9.57 -11.11 13.36
C GLY A 146 -8.45 -10.07 13.33
N LEU A 147 -8.60 -9.04 12.48
CA LEU A 147 -7.62 -7.96 12.38
C LEU A 147 -7.87 -6.94 13.49
N LYS A 148 -6.86 -6.66 14.31
CA LYS A 148 -6.88 -5.49 15.22
C LYS A 148 -6.37 -4.28 14.44
N SER A 149 -7.05 -3.14 14.55
CA SER A 149 -6.58 -1.89 13.93
C SER A 149 -5.18 -1.55 14.44
N PHE A 150 -4.21 -1.45 13.51
CA PHE A 150 -2.83 -1.02 13.80
C PHE A 150 -2.75 0.44 14.25
N TRP A 151 -3.79 1.24 13.97
CA TRP A 151 -3.83 2.69 14.23
C TRP A 151 -4.50 3.05 15.56
N HIS A 152 -5.20 2.10 16.16
CA HIS A 152 -5.85 2.25 17.46
C HIS A 152 -5.19 1.28 18.43
N ASP A 153 -4.00 1.66 18.89
CA ASP A 153 -3.52 1.14 20.16
C ASP A 153 -4.50 1.61 21.24
N ASP A 154 -5.05 0.65 22.00
CA ASP A 154 -5.81 0.97 23.20
C ASP A 154 -4.85 1.68 24.18
N ALA A 155 -5.12 2.96 24.43
CA ALA A 155 -4.47 3.74 25.48
C ALA A 155 -4.78 3.18 26.87
#